data_AF-A0A520MTW8-F1
#
_entry.id   AF-A0A520MTW8-F1
#
_cell.length_a   1.000
_cell.length_b   1.000
_cell.length_c   1.000
_cell.angle_alpha   90.00
_cell.angle_beta   90.00
_cell.angle_gamma   90.00
#
_symmetry.space_group_name_H-M   'P 1'
#
loop_
_entity.id
_entity.type
_entity.pdbx_description
1 polymer ?
#
loop_
_entity_poly.entity_id
_entity_poly.type
_entity_poly.pdbx_seq_one_letter_code
_entity_poly.pdbx_strand_id
1 'polypeptide(L)' 'MAKKKIKDFKTMKLEDLKTELMANRKLLFESNFKHKMGQLKESHSLKEARRNIARIKTEINTKNGS' A
#
# COMPACT_ATOMS: atom_id res chain seq x y z
N MET A 1 -7.02 -20.93 4.87
CA MET A 1 -7.65 -19.85 5.69
C MET A 1 -6.58 -18.77 5.87
N ALA A 2 -6.70 -17.50 5.51
CA ALA A 2 -7.84 -16.62 5.32
C ALA A 2 -7.66 -15.79 4.04
N LYS A 3 -8.75 -15.59 3.28
CA LYS A 3 -8.84 -14.55 2.25
C LYS A 3 -8.65 -13.20 2.94
N LYS A 4 -7.39 -12.76 3.04
CA LYS A 4 -7.02 -11.45 3.55
C LYS A 4 -7.68 -10.44 2.62
N LYS A 5 -8.83 -9.90 3.07
CA LYS A 5 -9.70 -8.97 2.33
C LYS A 5 -8.81 -8.06 1.51
N ILE A 6 -8.72 -8.35 0.22
CA ILE A 6 -8.06 -7.51 -0.75
C ILE A 6 -8.93 -6.27 -0.69
N LYS A 7 -8.43 -5.19 -0.07
CA LYS A 7 -9.11 -3.89 -0.16
C LYS A 7 -9.39 -3.71 -1.65
N ASP A 8 -10.67 -3.64 -2.01
CA ASP A 8 -11.13 -3.55 -3.38
C ASP A 8 -10.79 -2.15 -3.91
N PHE A 9 -9.51 -1.95 -4.20
CA PHE A 9 -9.00 -0.75 -4.88
C PHE A 9 -9.71 -0.58 -6.24
N LYS A 10 -10.23 -1.68 -6.80
CA LYS A 10 -11.02 -1.77 -8.04
C LYS A 10 -12.19 -0.79 -8.10
N THR A 11 -12.91 -0.60 -7.00
CA THR A 11 -14.12 0.23 -6.97
C THR A 11 -13.84 1.70 -6.67
N MET A 12 -12.63 2.07 -6.26
CA MET A 12 -12.28 3.44 -5.85
C MET A 12 -11.94 4.35 -7.04
N LYS A 13 -12.22 5.66 -6.95
CA LYS A 13 -11.89 6.61 -8.03
C LYS A 13 -10.37 6.79 -8.16
N LEU A 14 -9.92 7.26 -9.32
CA LEU A 14 -8.50 7.48 -9.60
C LEU A 14 -7.84 8.43 -8.57
N GLU A 15 -8.59 9.46 -8.15
CA GLU A 15 -8.23 10.41 -7.09
C GLU A 15 -8.02 9.71 -5.74
N ASP A 16 -8.98 8.86 -5.34
CA ASP A 16 -8.90 8.10 -4.09
C ASP A 16 -7.71 7.13 -4.09
N LEU A 17 -7.45 6.48 -5.22
CA LEU A 17 -6.29 5.59 -5.41
C LEU A 17 -4.96 6.35 -5.25
N LYS A 18 -4.84 7.55 -5.82
CA LYS A 18 -3.65 8.40 -5.62
C LYS A 18 -3.49 8.81 -4.15
N THR A 19 -4.59 9.12 -3.49
CA THR A 19 -4.61 9.53 -2.08
C THR A 19 -4.18 8.39 -1.16
N GLU A 20 -4.71 7.18 -1.39
CA GLU A 20 -4.27 5.97 -0.69
C GLU A 20 -2.81 5.59 -1.01
N LEU A 21 -2.34 5.82 -2.24
CA LEU A 21 -0.94 5.60 -2.60
C LEU A 21 -0.02 6.49 -1.76
N MET A 22 -0.38 7.76 -1.59
CA MET A 22 0.37 8.72 -0.76
C MET A 22 0.35 8.31 0.72
N ALA A 23 -0.81 7.89 1.24
CA ALA A 23 -0.93 7.40 2.62
C ALA A 23 -0.08 6.15 2.87
N ASN A 24 -0.12 5.16 1.97
CA ASN A 24 0.69 3.93 2.08
C ASN A 24 2.19 4.24 1.96
N ARG A 25 2.59 5.24 1.16
CA ARG A 25 3.99 5.70 1.09
C ARG A 25 4.47 6.34 2.39
N LYS A 26 3.64 7.17 3.03
CA LYS A 26 3.96 7.75 4.34
C LYS A 26 4.11 6.67 5.42
N LEU A 27 3.18 5.71 5.46
CA LEU A 27 3.28 4.55 6.35
C LEU A 27 4.55 3.72 6.11
N LEU A 28 4.93 3.51 4.84
CA LEU A 28 6.17 2.81 4.51
C LEU A 28 7.41 3.60 4.97
N PHE A 29 7.39 4.92 4.85
CA PHE A 29 8.47 5.80 5.33
C PHE A 29 8.61 5.73 6.85
N GLU A 30 7.52 5.89 7.60
CA GLU A 30 7.52 5.78 9.07
C GLU A 30 7.95 4.39 9.53
N SER A 31 7.50 3.33 8.85
CA SER A 31 7.89 1.96 9.16
C SER A 31 9.37 1.70 8.85
N ASN A 32 9.90 2.22 7.74
CA ASN A 32 11.33 2.17 7.43
C ASN A 32 12.16 2.98 8.44
N PHE A 33 11.64 4.11 8.92
CA PHE A 33 12.30 4.93 9.94
C PHE A 33 12.41 4.16 11.26
N LYS A 34 11.30 3.55 11.72
CA LYS A 34 11.28 2.66 12.89
C LYS A 34 12.18 1.43 12.72
N HIS A 35 12.28 0.89 11.50
CA HIS A 35 13.21 -0.20 11.15
C HIS A 35 14.66 0.22 11.27
N LYS A 36 15.03 1.38 10.71
CA LYS A 36 16.39 1.90 10.81
C LYS A 36 16.78 2.27 12.24
N MET A 37 15.83 2.68 13.09
CA MET A 37 16.07 2.91 14.52
C MET A 37 16.20 1.63 15.35
N GLY A 38 16.17 0.43 14.74
CA GLY A 38 16.39 -0.83 15.44
C GLY A 38 15.23 -1.27 16.34
N GLN A 39 14.06 -0.61 16.26
CA GLN A 39 12.91 -0.86 17.13
C GLN A 39 11.78 -1.67 16.44
N LEU A 40 12.03 -2.32 15.30
CA LEU A 40 10.94 -2.91 14.54
C LEU A 40 10.53 -4.30 15.05
N LYS A 41 9.41 -4.34 15.79
CA LYS A 41 8.69 -5.59 16.10
C LYS A 41 7.87 -6.13 14.91
N GLU A 42 7.50 -5.28 13.94
CA GLU A 42 6.49 -5.58 12.92
C GLU A 42 7.02 -5.54 11.47
N SER A 43 8.02 -6.37 11.15
CA SER A 43 8.59 -6.52 9.79
C SER A 43 7.55 -6.90 8.72
N HIS A 44 6.44 -7.52 9.13
CA HIS A 44 5.34 -7.89 8.25
C HIS A 44 4.57 -6.68 7.69
N SER A 45 4.45 -5.58 8.45
CA SER A 45 3.79 -4.34 8.03
C SER A 45 4.47 -3.70 6.82
N LEU A 46 5.80 -3.81 6.76
CA LEU A 46 6.62 -3.31 5.66
C LEU A 46 6.38 -4.10 4.37
N LYS A 47 6.17 -5.41 4.48
CA LYS A 47 5.80 -6.30 3.36
C LYS A 47 4.38 -6.03 2.87
N GLU A 48 3.44 -5.74 3.76
CA GLU A 48 2.07 -5.38 3.39
C GLU A 48 1.97 -4.02 2.71
N ALA A 49 2.61 -2.99 3.25
CA ALA A 49 2.62 -1.66 2.65
C ALA A 49 3.17 -1.70 1.21
N ARG A 50 4.26 -2.44 0.96
CA ARG A 50 4.80 -2.65 -0.39
C ARG A 50 3.81 -3.35 -1.33
N ARG A 51 3.12 -4.39 -0.86
CA ARG A 51 2.10 -5.10 -1.66
C ARG A 51 0.90 -4.22 -1.98
N ASN A 52 0.47 -3.39 -1.04
CA ASN A 52 -0.63 -2.45 -1.26
C ASN A 52 -0.25 -1.37 -2.29
N ILE A 53 0.97 -0.80 -2.20
CA ILE A 53 1.47 0.15 -3.19
C ILE A 53 1.52 -0.47 -4.59
N ALA A 54 2.00 -1.72 -4.71
CA ALA A 54 2.05 -2.42 -5.99
C ALA A 54 0.64 -2.60 -6.59
N ARG A 55 -0.34 -3.03 -5.79
CA ARG A 55 -1.73 -3.19 -6.23
C ARG A 55 -2.34 -1.87 -6.70
N ILE A 56 -2.20 -0.80 -5.91
CA ILE A 56 -2.73 0.53 -6.26
C ILE A 56 -2.09 1.04 -7.56
N LYS A 57 -0.79 0.82 -7.76
CA LYS A 57 -0.13 1.16 -9.03
C LYS A 57 -0.68 0.37 -10.22
N THR A 58 -0.89 -0.94 -10.06
CA THR A 58 -1.49 -1.78 -11.11
C THR A 58 -2.89 -1.30 -11.46
N GLU A 59 -3.70 -0.98 -10.45
CA GLU A 59 -5.06 -0.45 -10.59
C GLU A 59 -5.10 0.90 -11.34
N ILE A 60 -4.24 1.84 -10.95
CA ILE A 60 -4.09 3.11 -11.66
C ILE A 60 -3.69 2.87 -13.12
N ASN A 61 -2.75 1.96 -13.38
CA ASN A 61 -2.31 1.67 -14.73
C ASN A 61 -3.43 1.02 -15.58
N THR A 62 -4.22 0.11 -14.99
CA THR A 62 -5.38 -0.48 -15.68
C THR A 62 -6.46 0.56 -16.01
N LYS A 63 -6.67 1.56 -15.15
CA LYS A 63 -7.64 2.64 -15.38
C LYS A 63 -7.15 3.72 -16.35
N ASN A 64 -5.83 3.95 -16.40
CA ASN A 64 -5.24 4.92 -17.34
C ASN A 64 -5.03 4.35 -18.74
N GLY A 65 -4.92 3.03 -18.88
CA GLY A 65 -4.69 2.34 -20.16
C GLY A 65 -5.96 1.82 -20.83
N SER A 66 -7.15 2.24 -20.39
CA SER A 66 -8.44 1.94 -21.03
C SER A 66 -9.02 3.18 -21.70
#